data_AF-A0A6C0F283-F1
#
_entry.id   AF-A0A6C0F283-F1
#
_cell.length_a   1.000
_cell.length_b   1.000
_cell.length_c   1.000
_cell.angle_alpha   90.00
_cell.angle_beta   90.00
_cell.angle_gamma   90.00
#
_symmetry.space_group_name_H-M   'P 1'
#
loop_
_entity.id
_entity.type
_entity.pdbx_description
1 polymer ?
#
loop_
_entity_poly.entity_id
_entity_poly.type
_entity_poly.pdbx_seq_one_letter_code
_entity_poly.pdbx_strand_id
1 'polypeptide(L)'
;MNYPLSNEQLKAMAIPTEEQVYQGRVDQLTDQISRCVIIAAKKGITKIENIAVLLPDFAIEMIFRQVRKRFPEASVGYETKEDSETKLVYVNWA
;
A
#
# COMPACT_ATOMS: atom_id res chain seq x y z
N MET A 1 -15.76 31.99 5.90
CA MET A 1 -14.38 32.46 6.13
C MET A 1 -13.46 31.28 5.92
N ASN A 2 -12.55 31.33 4.94
CA ASN A 2 -11.47 30.35 4.78
C ASN A 2 -10.27 30.88 5.57
N TYR A 3 -10.00 30.31 6.74
CA TYR A 3 -8.76 30.60 7.44
C TYR A 3 -7.62 29.88 6.69
N PRO A 4 -6.54 30.59 6.29
CA PRO A 4 -5.36 29.92 5.76
C PRO A 4 -4.81 28.99 6.84
N LEU A 5 -4.44 27.77 6.43
CA LEU A 5 -3.83 26.77 7.30
C LEU A 5 -2.60 27.37 8.00
N SER A 6 -2.42 27.08 9.29
CA SER A 6 -1.24 27.51 10.01
C SER A 6 0.01 26.81 9.47
N ASN A 7 1.20 27.42 9.63
CA ASN A 7 2.46 26.80 9.22
C ASN A 7 2.69 25.43 9.88
N GLU A 8 2.16 25.21 11.08
CA GLU A 8 2.20 23.91 11.76
C GLU A 8 1.26 22.89 11.09
N GLN A 9 0.07 23.32 10.65
CA GLN A 9 -0.85 22.47 9.87
C GLN A 9 -0.29 22.15 8.49
N LEU A 10 0.36 23.11 7.82
CA LEU A 10 1.05 22.88 6.55
C LEU A 10 2.21 21.88 6.70
N LYS A 11 2.96 21.94 7.81
CA LYS A 11 4.00 20.95 8.14
C LYS A 11 3.43 19.58 8.48
N ALA A 12 2.30 19.52 9.19
CA ALA A 12 1.61 18.25 9.47
C ALA A 12 1.00 17.60 8.22
N MET A 13 0.70 18.39 7.20
CA MET A 13 0.26 17.92 5.88
C MET A 13 1.43 17.60 4.93
N ALA A 14 2.66 17.96 5.29
CA ALA A 14 3.84 17.66 4.49
C ALA A 14 4.16 16.17 4.65
N ILE A 15 3.92 15.42 3.59
CA ILE A 15 4.48 14.08 3.42
C ILE A 15 6.00 14.20 3.62
N PRO A 16 6.62 13.42 4.53
CA PRO A 16 8.06 13.41 4.70
C PRO A 16 8.76 13.30 3.35
N THR A 17 9.83 14.06 3.10
CA THR A 17 10.51 14.11 1.79
C THR A 17 10.92 12.73 1.27
N GLU A 18 11.21 11.80 2.19
CA GLU A 18 11.51 10.40 1.88
C GLU A 18 10.31 9.66 1.27
N GLU A 19 9.10 9.86 1.79
CA GLU A 19 7.87 9.23 1.28
C GLU A 19 7.49 9.73 -0.12
N GLN A 20 7.76 11.01 -0.44
CA GLN A 20 7.48 11.57 -1.77
C GLN A 20 8.24 10.85 -2.90
N VAL A 21 9.47 10.39 -2.63
CA VAL A 21 10.28 9.66 -3.63
C VAL A 21 9.62 8.34 -4.02
N TYR A 22 8.90 7.71 -3.09
CA TYR A 22 8.24 6.42 -3.32
C TYR A 22 6.80 6.55 -3.80
N GLN A 23 6.18 7.73 -3.73
CA GLN A 23 4.76 7.94 -4.05
C GLN A 23 4.38 7.35 -5.42
N GLY A 24 5.14 7.65 -6.48
CA GLY A 24 4.85 7.12 -7.82
C GLY A 24 4.92 5.59 -7.90
N ARG A 25 5.83 4.97 -7.14
CA ARG A 25 5.96 3.50 -7.09
C ARG A 25 4.85 2.86 -6.25
N VAL A 26 4.50 3.50 -5.13
CA VAL A 26 3.38 3.11 -4.25
C VAL A 26 2.07 3.14 -5.02
N ASP A 27 1.81 4.20 -5.80
CA ASP A 27 0.58 4.35 -6.57
C ASP A 27 0.49 3.27 -7.66
N GLN A 28 1.58 3.03 -8.39
CA GLN A 28 1.66 1.96 -9.39
C GLN A 28 1.38 0.57 -8.82
N LEU A 29 2.02 0.22 -7.69
CA LEU A 29 1.84 -1.08 -7.06
C LEU A 29 0.44 -1.23 -6.47
N THR A 30 -0.10 -0.18 -5.85
CA THR A 30 -1.48 -0.15 -5.36
C THR A 30 -2.47 -0.42 -6.48
N ASP A 31 -2.28 0.21 -7.65
CA ASP A 31 -3.13 -0.01 -8.81
C ASP A 31 -3.03 -1.44 -9.36
N GLN A 32 -1.82 -2.00 -9.43
CA GLN A 32 -1.62 -3.39 -9.85
C GLN A 32 -2.29 -4.38 -8.89
N ILE A 33 -2.08 -4.21 -7.58
CA ILE A 33 -2.74 -5.02 -6.55
C ILE A 33 -4.26 -4.92 -6.68
N SER A 34 -4.79 -3.70 -6.84
CA SER A 34 -6.24 -3.48 -6.99
C SER A 34 -6.81 -4.21 -8.20
N ARG A 35 -6.12 -4.17 -9.35
CA ARG A 35 -6.54 -4.90 -10.55
C ARG A 35 -6.52 -6.41 -10.32
N CYS A 36 -5.48 -6.93 -9.66
CA CYS A 36 -5.39 -8.34 -9.31
C CYS A 36 -6.56 -8.76 -8.40
N VAL A 37 -6.90 -7.96 -7.39
CA VAL A 37 -8.05 -8.22 -6.49
C VAL A 37 -9.34 -8.34 -7.28
N ILE A 38 -9.62 -7.36 -8.15
CA ILE A 38 -10.83 -7.35 -8.97
C ILE A 38 -10.90 -8.57 -9.91
N ILE A 39 -9.77 -8.95 -10.52
CA ILE A 39 -9.70 -10.11 -11.43
C ILE A 39 -9.87 -11.42 -10.65
N ALA A 40 -9.23 -11.55 -9.48
CA ALA A 40 -9.35 -12.72 -8.61
C ALA A 40 -10.79 -12.89 -8.10
N ALA A 41 -11.42 -11.81 -7.63
CA ALA A 41 -12.80 -11.82 -7.14
C ALA A 41 -13.78 -12.28 -8.23
N LYS A 42 -13.61 -11.84 -9.49
CA LYS A 42 -14.41 -12.31 -10.63
C LYS A 42 -14.29 -13.81 -10.91
N LYS A 43 -13.21 -14.44 -10.43
CA LYS A 43 -12.95 -15.88 -10.55
C LYS A 43 -13.31 -16.67 -9.28
N GLY A 44 -13.90 -16.02 -8.27
CA GLY A 44 -14.19 -16.64 -6.97
C GLY A 44 -12.95 -16.90 -6.11
N ILE A 45 -11.83 -16.24 -6.40
CA ILE A 45 -10.60 -16.33 -5.60
C ILE A 45 -10.63 -15.20 -4.56
N THR A 46 -10.34 -15.52 -3.30
CA THR A 46 -10.40 -14.58 -2.16
C THR A 46 -9.02 -14.19 -1.62
N LYS A 47 -7.93 -14.74 -2.17
CA LYS A 47 -6.56 -14.50 -1.72
C LYS A 47 -5.62 -14.29 -2.90
N ILE A 48 -4.74 -13.29 -2.77
CA ILE A 48 -3.56 -13.08 -3.61
C ILE A 48 -2.34 -13.15 -2.69
N GLU A 49 -1.32 -13.88 -3.10
CA GLU A 49 -0.13 -14.14 -2.28
C GLU A 49 1.14 -14.10 -3.11
N ASN A 50 2.29 -14.05 -2.42
CA ASN A 50 3.63 -14.10 -3.01
C ASN A 50 3.93 -12.94 -3.98
N ILE A 51 3.38 -11.74 -3.75
CA ILE A 51 3.77 -10.54 -4.48
C ILE A 51 5.14 -10.09 -3.95
N ALA A 52 6.21 -10.43 -4.66
CA ALA A 52 7.56 -10.04 -4.28
C ALA A 52 7.78 -8.54 -4.48
N VAL A 53 8.13 -7.85 -3.40
CA VAL A 53 8.48 -6.42 -3.41
C VAL A 53 9.82 -6.20 -2.70
N LEU A 54 10.62 -5.30 -3.28
CA LEU A 54 11.87 -4.82 -2.70
C LEU A 54 11.70 -3.32 -2.45
N LEU A 55 11.09 -2.99 -1.31
CA LEU A 55 10.81 -1.63 -0.87
C LEU A 55 11.05 -1.52 0.63
N PRO A 56 11.38 -0.32 1.14
CA PRO A 56 11.40 -0.08 2.58
C PRO A 56 10.03 -0.36 3.21
N ASP A 57 10.03 -0.81 4.47
CA ASP A 57 8.80 -1.17 5.21
C ASP A 57 7.77 -0.03 5.22
N PHE A 58 8.20 1.24 5.35
CA PHE A 58 7.28 2.39 5.33
C PHE A 58 6.55 2.54 3.99
N ALA A 59 7.20 2.28 2.86
CA ALA A 59 6.58 2.37 1.53
C ALA A 59 5.58 1.22 1.31
N ILE A 60 5.87 0.04 1.88
CA ILE A 60 4.93 -1.09 1.88
C ILE A 60 3.69 -0.73 2.72
N GLU A 61 3.87 -0.11 3.89
CA GLU A 61 2.75 0.37 4.71
C GLU A 61 1.91 1.46 3.99
N MET A 62 2.53 2.32 3.17
CA MET A 62 1.78 3.25 2.32
C MET A 62 0.90 2.50 1.31
N ILE A 63 1.42 1.46 0.65
CA ILE A 63 0.64 0.59 -0.25
C ILE A 63 -0.53 -0.03 0.51
N PHE A 64 -0.28 -0.61 1.68
CA PHE A 64 -1.33 -1.23 2.51
C PHE A 64 -2.42 -0.25 2.91
N ARG A 65 -2.05 0.97 3.30
CA ARG A 65 -3.01 2.03 3.62
C ARG A 65 -3.88 2.36 2.41
N GLN A 66 -3.31 2.45 1.21
CA GLN A 66 -4.10 2.73 0.01
C GLN A 66 -4.98 1.55 -0.42
N VAL A 67 -4.49 0.31 -0.31
CA VAL A 67 -5.28 -0.90 -0.60
C VAL A 67 -6.45 -1.03 0.37
N ARG A 68 -6.24 -0.85 1.68
CA ARG A 68 -7.31 -0.87 2.70
C ARG A 68 -8.37 0.21 2.45
N LYS A 69 -7.99 1.39 1.93
CA LYS A 69 -8.98 2.42 1.53
C LYS A 69 -9.89 1.95 0.39
N ARG A 70 -9.38 1.14 -0.53
CA ARG A 70 -10.14 0.62 -1.70
C ARG A 70 -10.91 -0.67 -1.37
N PHE A 71 -10.36 -1.50 -0.49
CA PHE A 71 -10.91 -2.78 -0.07
C PHE A 71 -10.88 -2.87 1.47
N PRO A 72 -11.85 -2.28 2.18
CA PRO A 72 -11.84 -2.18 3.64
C PRO A 72 -11.87 -3.53 4.36
N GLU A 73 -12.45 -4.55 3.74
CA GLU A 73 -12.55 -5.92 4.28
C GLU A 73 -11.29 -6.75 3.99
N ALA A 74 -10.35 -6.23 3.19
CA ALA A 74 -9.14 -6.96 2.85
C ALA A 74 -8.09 -6.87 3.97
N SER A 75 -7.64 -8.03 4.44
CA SER A 75 -6.43 -8.19 5.22
C SER A 75 -5.20 -8.14 4.30
N VAL A 76 -4.27 -7.23 4.60
CA VAL A 76 -3.00 -7.07 3.87
C VAL A 76 -1.83 -7.20 4.82
N GLY A 77 -0.75 -7.81 4.35
CA GLY A 77 0.48 -8.01 5.10
C GLY A 77 1.61 -8.53 4.21
N TYR A 78 2.76 -8.80 4.81
CA TYR A 78 3.89 -9.44 4.13
C TYR A 78 4.62 -10.41 5.03
N GLU A 79 5.28 -11.38 4.41
CA GLU A 79 6.26 -12.24 5.05
C GLU A 79 7.67 -11.89 4.56
N THR A 80 8.67 -12.06 5.42
CA THR A 80 10.08 -11.92 5.05
C THR A 80 10.70 -13.31 5.12
N LYS A 81 11.29 -13.78 4.03
CA LYS A 81 12.09 -15.02 4.08
C LYS A 81 13.37 -14.76 4.88
N GLU A 82 13.83 -15.75 5.64
CA GLU A 82 15.16 -15.71 6.27
C GLU A 82 16.20 -15.28 5.23
N ASP A 83 17.06 -14.33 5.62
CA ASP A 83 18.12 -13.74 4.81
C ASP A 83 17.69 -13.03 3.51
N SER A 84 16.44 -12.54 3.43
CA SER A 84 15.96 -11.79 2.26
C SER A 84 15.41 -10.40 2.61
N GLU A 85 15.88 -9.38 1.88
CA GLU A 85 15.25 -8.06 1.86
C GLU A 85 13.92 -8.05 1.08
N THR A 86 13.63 -9.13 0.34
CA THR A 86 12.39 -9.25 -0.43
C THR A 86 11.24 -9.58 0.50
N LYS A 87 10.21 -8.73 0.49
CA LYS A 87 8.96 -8.98 1.19
C LYS A 87 7.97 -9.66 0.25
N LEU A 88 7.28 -10.68 0.72
CA LEU A 88 6.22 -11.37 0.00
C LEU A 88 4.86 -10.86 0.50
N VAL A 89 4.30 -9.91 -0.23
CA VAL A 89 3.01 -9.28 0.10
C VAL A 89 1.86 -10.23 -0.23
N TYR A 90 0.84 -10.23 0.63
CA TYR A 90 -0.44 -10.88 0.40
C TYR A 90 -1.62 -9.94 0.65
N VAL A 91 -2.75 -10.25 0.01
CA VAL A 91 -4.05 -9.61 0.17
C VAL A 91 -5.11 -10.71 0.26
N ASN A 92 -5.89 -10.74 1.33
CA ASN A 92 -6.94 -11.74 1.58
C ASN A 92 -8.24 -11.04 1.97
N TRP A 93 -9.38 -11.47 1.46
CA TRP A 93 -10.70 -10.87 1.74
C TRP A 93 -11.82 -11.93 1.89
N ALA A 94 -11.47 -13.08 2.49
CA ALA A 94 -12.41 -14.14 2.86
C ALA A 94 -13.10 -13.90 4.20
#